data_AF-A0A2G6E570-F1
#
_entry.id   AF-A0A2G6E570-F1
#
_cell.length_a   1.000
_cell.length_b   1.000
_cell.length_c   1.000
_cell.angle_alpha   90.00
_cell.angle_beta   90.00
_cell.angle_gamma   90.00
#
_symmetry.space_group_name_H-M   'P 1'
#
loop_
_entity.id
_entity.type
_entity.pdbx_description
1 polymer ?
#
loop_
_entity_poly.entity_id
_entity_poly.type
_entity_poly.pdbx_seq_one_letter_code
_entity_poly.pdbx_strand_id
1 'polypeptide(L)'
;MKQSPQDKQLYENFQPGKITKEGFLGNDRRQIHDIIEADERILSQLGVSREQIADRLQYFIEEGKKGIETPVELEGFITTVIWRRGMLPSPFGDPKRLYHKLVATVVNTSQQKELTYTQLNVHMIRDHGFFEGKGSLYRLEPEEVVELLELGPEKQQ
;
A
#
# COMPACT_ATOMS: atom_id res chain seq x y z
N MET A 1 -5.83 -27.96 0.49
CA MET A 1 -5.76 -27.91 -0.99
C MET A 1 -4.28 -27.86 -1.40
N LYS A 2 -3.86 -28.59 -2.46
CA LYS A 2 -2.47 -28.57 -2.95
C LYS A 2 -2.22 -27.22 -3.66
N GLN A 3 -1.26 -26.43 -3.17
CA GLN A 3 -0.82 -25.20 -3.84
C GLN A 3 -0.34 -25.52 -5.27
N SER A 4 -0.81 -24.76 -6.25
CA SER A 4 -0.35 -24.88 -7.62
C SER A 4 1.12 -24.43 -7.74
N PRO A 5 1.86 -24.82 -8.78
CA PRO A 5 3.21 -24.32 -9.03
C PRO A 5 3.27 -22.77 -9.14
N GLN A 6 2.19 -22.16 -9.62
CA GLN A 6 2.06 -20.71 -9.74
C GLN A 6 1.92 -20.06 -8.34
N ASP A 7 1.15 -20.67 -7.44
CA ASP A 7 1.00 -20.18 -6.05
C ASP A 7 2.32 -20.23 -5.28
N LYS A 8 3.15 -21.24 -5.55
CA LYS A 8 4.49 -21.36 -4.95
C LYS A 8 5.44 -20.28 -5.44
N GLN A 9 5.49 -20.06 -6.77
CA GLN A 9 6.33 -19.03 -7.36
C GLN A 9 5.90 -17.63 -6.89
N LEU A 10 4.58 -17.42 -6.79
CA LEU A 10 4.00 -16.22 -6.22
C LEU A 10 4.50 -16.05 -4.78
N TYR A 11 4.29 -17.03 -3.92
CA TYR A 11 4.71 -16.96 -2.51
C TYR A 11 6.20 -16.66 -2.32
N GLU A 12 7.06 -17.22 -3.18
CA GLU A 12 8.50 -16.90 -3.16
C GLU A 12 8.74 -15.40 -3.33
N ASN A 13 8.07 -14.71 -4.25
CA ASN A 13 8.25 -13.27 -4.46
C ASN A 13 7.95 -12.42 -3.20
N PHE A 14 7.10 -12.93 -2.31
CA PHE A 14 6.74 -12.25 -1.06
C PHE A 14 7.78 -12.44 0.05
N GLN A 15 8.70 -13.40 -0.11
CA GLN A 15 9.71 -13.71 0.90
C GLN A 15 10.84 -12.65 0.95
N PRO A 16 11.42 -12.44 2.14
CA PRO A 16 12.61 -11.61 2.29
C PRO A 16 13.74 -12.00 1.33
N GLY A 17 14.39 -11.00 0.74
CA GLY A 17 15.54 -11.17 -0.15
C GLY A 17 15.22 -11.50 -1.61
N LYS A 18 13.95 -11.68 -1.98
CA LYS A 18 13.56 -11.94 -3.39
C LYS A 18 13.36 -10.67 -4.20
N ILE A 19 12.52 -9.76 -3.72
CA ILE A 19 12.29 -8.45 -4.36
C ILE A 19 12.78 -7.32 -3.45
N THR A 20 12.35 -7.34 -2.19
CA THR A 20 12.81 -6.42 -1.15
C THR A 20 13.62 -7.20 -0.10
N LYS A 21 14.48 -6.50 0.64
CA LYS A 21 15.27 -7.12 1.70
C LYS A 21 14.37 -7.74 2.79
N GLU A 22 13.33 -7.03 3.18
CA GLU A 22 12.43 -7.41 4.30
C GLU A 22 11.24 -8.27 3.86
N GLY A 23 11.00 -8.44 2.55
CA GLY A 23 9.81 -9.12 2.03
C GLY A 23 8.54 -8.28 2.20
N PHE A 24 7.38 -8.93 2.09
CA PHE A 24 6.07 -8.28 2.14
C PHE A 24 5.12 -8.89 3.17
N LEU A 25 5.53 -9.94 3.89
CA LEU A 25 4.66 -10.66 4.84
C LEU A 25 4.99 -10.37 6.30
N GLY A 26 6.18 -9.84 6.60
CA GLY A 26 6.62 -9.64 7.98
C GLY A 26 6.58 -10.96 8.77
N ASN A 27 5.81 -10.96 9.86
CA ASN A 27 5.60 -12.14 10.71
C ASN A 27 4.26 -12.84 10.44
N ASP A 28 3.50 -12.38 9.42
CA ASP A 28 2.22 -12.96 9.05
C ASP A 28 2.39 -14.37 8.48
N ARG A 29 1.65 -15.32 9.04
CA ARG A 29 1.68 -16.73 8.65
C ARG A 29 0.44 -17.16 7.88
N ARG A 30 -0.51 -16.24 7.68
CA ARG A 30 -1.71 -16.48 6.88
C ARG A 30 -1.33 -16.64 5.41
N GLN A 31 -2.19 -17.30 4.64
CA GLN A 31 -2.02 -17.30 3.19
C GLN A 31 -2.32 -15.91 2.63
N ILE A 32 -1.71 -15.56 1.49
CA ILE A 32 -1.88 -14.24 0.87
C ILE A 32 -3.37 -13.92 0.63
N HIS A 33 -4.16 -14.91 0.18
CA HIS A 33 -5.60 -14.73 -0.03
C HIS A 33 -6.35 -14.45 1.28
N ASP A 34 -6.00 -15.12 2.38
CA ASP A 34 -6.62 -14.88 3.69
C ASP A 34 -6.33 -13.46 4.21
N ILE A 35 -5.16 -12.90 3.90
CA ILE A 35 -4.80 -11.52 4.25
C ILE A 35 -5.68 -10.56 3.46
N ILE A 36 -5.76 -10.74 2.13
CA ILE A 36 -6.57 -9.91 1.24
C ILE A 36 -8.04 -9.95 1.64
N GLU A 37 -8.61 -11.14 1.85
CA GLU A 37 -10.01 -11.29 2.26
C GLU A 37 -10.29 -10.64 3.62
N ALA A 38 -9.36 -10.73 4.57
CA ALA A 38 -9.53 -10.09 5.87
C ALA A 38 -9.57 -8.56 5.75
N ASP A 39 -8.66 -7.99 4.94
CA ASP A 39 -8.60 -6.55 4.70
C ASP A 39 -9.84 -6.08 3.91
N GLU A 40 -10.29 -6.83 2.91
CA GLU A 40 -11.50 -6.52 2.12
C GLU A 40 -12.78 -6.50 2.98
N ARG A 41 -12.90 -7.39 3.97
CA ARG A 41 -14.04 -7.39 4.89
C ARG A 41 -14.09 -6.11 5.72
N ILE A 42 -12.94 -5.61 6.17
CA ILE A 42 -12.84 -4.35 6.92
C ILE A 42 -13.29 -3.20 6.03
N LEU A 43 -12.74 -3.11 4.81
CA LEU A 43 -13.12 -2.07 3.85
C LEU A 43 -14.62 -2.08 3.54
N SER A 44 -15.19 -3.27 3.36
CA SER A 44 -16.63 -3.46 3.14
C SER A 44 -17.48 -2.94 4.30
N GLN A 45 -17.03 -3.13 5.54
CA GLN A 45 -17.72 -2.61 6.74
C GLN A 45 -17.63 -1.09 6.84
N LEU A 46 -16.51 -0.50 6.41
CA LEU A 46 -16.30 0.95 6.36
C LEU A 46 -16.98 1.61 5.15
N GLY A 47 -17.45 0.81 4.17
CA GLY A 47 -18.07 1.29 2.94
C GLY A 47 -17.09 1.93 1.95
N VAL A 48 -15.79 1.69 2.10
CA VAL A 48 -14.72 2.28 1.30
C VAL A 48 -14.15 1.26 0.33
N SER A 49 -13.90 1.65 -0.92
CA SER A 49 -13.26 0.80 -1.92
C SER A 49 -11.73 0.89 -1.85
N ARG A 50 -11.04 -0.18 -2.28
CA ARG A 50 -9.58 -0.17 -2.39
C ARG A 50 -9.11 0.85 -3.44
N GLU A 51 -9.92 1.13 -4.44
CA GLU A 51 -9.68 2.14 -5.47
C GLU A 51 -9.67 3.54 -4.87
N GLN A 52 -10.62 3.89 -3.99
CA GLN A 52 -10.61 5.18 -3.27
C GLN A 52 -9.31 5.38 -2.46
N ILE A 53 -8.89 4.35 -1.73
CA ILE A 53 -7.64 4.39 -0.95
C ILE A 53 -6.47 4.59 -1.90
N ALA A 54 -6.36 3.79 -2.95
CA ALA A 54 -5.27 3.88 -3.90
C ALA A 54 -5.26 5.23 -4.65
N ASP A 55 -6.41 5.81 -4.96
CA ASP A 55 -6.52 7.13 -5.59
C ASP A 55 -5.98 8.21 -4.65
N ARG A 56 -6.38 8.19 -3.38
CA ARG A 56 -5.94 9.18 -2.39
C ARG A 56 -4.44 9.06 -2.08
N LEU A 57 -3.91 7.85 -1.95
CA LEU A 57 -2.47 7.60 -1.80
C LEU A 57 -1.70 8.06 -3.05
N GLN A 58 -2.21 7.76 -4.24
CA GLN A 58 -1.57 8.18 -5.50
C GLN A 58 -1.53 9.71 -5.63
N TYR A 59 -2.60 10.40 -5.23
CA TYR A 59 -2.67 11.86 -5.22
C TYR A 59 -1.54 12.47 -4.37
N PHE A 60 -1.34 12.00 -3.14
CA PHE A 60 -0.27 12.49 -2.27
C PHE A 60 1.14 12.22 -2.82
N ILE A 61 1.34 11.12 -3.54
CA ILE A 61 2.59 10.86 -4.26
C ILE A 61 2.80 11.89 -5.37
N GLU A 62 1.80 12.14 -6.22
CA GLU A 62 1.94 13.05 -7.36
C GLU A 62 2.14 14.51 -6.92
N GLU A 63 1.43 14.95 -5.88
CA GLU A 63 1.64 16.28 -5.31
C GLU A 63 2.99 16.39 -4.59
N GLY A 64 3.36 15.39 -3.79
CA GLY A 64 4.66 15.39 -3.10
C GLY A 64 5.86 15.33 -4.04
N LYS A 65 5.72 14.70 -5.21
CA LYS A 65 6.76 14.72 -6.27
C LYS A 65 7.04 16.12 -6.82
N LYS A 66 6.16 17.10 -6.66
CA LYS A 66 6.43 18.49 -7.06
C LYS A 66 7.49 19.15 -6.18
N GLY A 67 7.66 18.66 -4.95
CA GLY A 67 8.68 19.09 -3.99
C GLY A 67 9.45 17.90 -3.43
N ILE A 68 10.13 17.12 -4.29
CA ILE A 68 10.92 15.94 -3.86
C ILE A 68 11.81 16.29 -2.67
N GLU A 69 11.78 15.43 -1.64
CA GLU A 69 12.51 15.58 -0.37
C GLU A 69 12.17 16.86 0.43
N THR A 70 11.07 17.53 0.09
CA THR A 70 10.55 18.70 0.79
C THR A 70 9.10 18.44 1.22
N PRO A 71 8.69 18.86 2.44
CA PRO A 71 7.29 18.79 2.83
C PRO A 71 6.40 19.66 1.94
N VAL A 72 5.26 19.11 1.50
CA VAL A 72 4.23 19.82 0.72
C VAL A 72 2.92 19.79 1.51
N GLU A 73 2.38 20.97 1.82
CA GLU A 73 1.09 21.13 2.51
C GLU A 73 -0.07 21.07 1.51
N LEU A 74 -1.08 20.24 1.79
CA LEU A 74 -2.22 19.96 0.92
C LEU A 74 -3.45 19.67 1.78
N GLU A 75 -4.48 20.54 1.76
CA GLU A 75 -5.80 20.22 2.31
C GLU A 75 -5.81 19.75 3.79
N GLY A 76 -4.93 20.30 4.65
CA GLY A 76 -4.79 19.84 6.05
C GLY A 76 -3.90 18.61 6.22
N PHE A 77 -3.19 18.21 5.17
CA PHE A 77 -2.16 17.18 5.18
C PHE A 77 -0.79 17.76 4.86
N ILE A 78 0.26 17.07 5.30
CA ILE A 78 1.63 17.31 4.87
C ILE A 78 2.13 16.03 4.23
N THR A 79 2.49 16.07 2.94
CA THR A 79 3.11 14.94 2.25
C THR A 79 4.59 15.19 2.00
N THR A 80 5.42 14.19 2.26
CA THR A 80 6.85 14.21 1.91
C THR A 80 7.17 12.98 1.08
N VAL A 81 7.77 13.20 -0.09
CA VAL A 81 8.14 12.12 -1.00
C VAL A 81 9.65 11.99 -1.08
N ILE A 82 10.12 10.79 -0.82
CA ILE A 82 11.52 10.42 -0.88
C ILE A 82 11.71 9.42 -2.02
N TRP A 83 12.48 9.82 -3.02
CA TRP A 83 12.83 8.97 -4.15
C TRP A 83 14.23 8.38 -3.99
N ARG A 84 14.37 7.11 -4.37
CA ARG A 84 15.65 6.40 -4.45
C ARG A 84 15.81 5.80 -5.83
N ARG A 85 17.07 5.69 -6.28
CA ARG A 85 17.38 5.12 -7.59
C ARG A 85 16.93 3.65 -7.67
N GLY A 86 16.34 3.30 -8.80
CA GLY A 86 15.96 1.94 -9.15
C GLY A 86 14.46 1.71 -9.19
N MET A 87 14.08 0.52 -9.63
CA MET A 87 12.71 0.08 -9.77
C MET A 87 12.48 -1.23 -9.01
N LEU A 88 11.23 -1.53 -8.70
CA LEU A 88 10.77 -2.77 -8.09
C LEU A 88 9.67 -3.40 -8.96
N PRO A 89 9.73 -4.70 -9.26
CA PRO A 89 8.60 -5.43 -9.83
C PRO A 89 7.52 -5.66 -8.77
N SER A 90 6.28 -5.85 -9.22
CA SER A 90 5.19 -6.32 -8.34
C SER A 90 5.43 -7.76 -7.89
N PRO A 91 5.24 -8.11 -6.61
CA PRO A 91 5.37 -9.49 -6.15
C PRO A 91 4.30 -10.42 -6.75
N PHE A 92 3.20 -9.85 -7.25
CA PHE A 92 2.13 -10.58 -7.94
C PHE A 92 2.50 -11.06 -9.36
N GLY A 93 3.71 -10.76 -9.82
CA GLY A 93 4.22 -11.31 -11.07
C GLY A 93 3.63 -10.65 -12.30
N ASP A 94 3.38 -9.33 -12.25
CA ASP A 94 3.15 -8.53 -13.47
C ASP A 94 4.51 -8.08 -14.03
N PRO A 95 5.14 -8.82 -14.98
CA PRO A 95 6.47 -8.52 -15.48
C PRO A 95 6.54 -7.22 -16.26
N LYS A 96 5.40 -6.63 -16.64
CA LYS A 96 5.36 -5.40 -17.44
C LYS A 96 5.28 -4.13 -16.60
N ARG A 97 5.08 -4.24 -15.27
CA ARG A 97 4.94 -3.08 -14.39
C ARG A 97 6.06 -3.01 -13.37
N LEU A 98 6.93 -2.02 -13.57
CA LEU A 98 8.00 -1.63 -12.66
C LEU A 98 7.61 -0.34 -11.94
N TYR A 99 7.84 -0.29 -10.63
CA TYR A 99 7.50 0.85 -9.77
C TYR A 99 8.77 1.51 -9.24
N HIS A 100 8.80 2.84 -9.14
CA HIS A 100 9.97 3.50 -8.56
C HIS A 100 10.11 3.15 -7.08
N LYS A 101 11.37 3.09 -6.61
CA LYS A 101 11.67 3.04 -5.17
C LYS A 101 11.37 4.40 -4.54
N LEU A 102 10.09 4.66 -4.34
CA LEU A 102 9.55 5.89 -3.81
C LEU A 102 8.80 5.57 -2.53
N VAL A 103 9.14 6.28 -1.47
CA VAL A 103 8.45 6.27 -0.17
C VAL A 103 7.77 7.61 0.00
N ALA A 104 6.49 7.60 0.35
CA ALA A 104 5.72 8.76 0.71
C ALA A 104 5.33 8.67 2.17
N THR A 105 5.44 9.78 2.88
CA THR A 105 4.93 9.95 4.24
C THR A 105 3.89 11.05 4.21
N VAL A 106 2.68 10.74 4.68
CA VAL A 106 1.55 11.68 4.76
C VAL A 106 1.20 11.87 6.24
N VAL A 107 1.16 13.11 6.68
CA VAL A 107 0.75 13.50 8.03
C VAL A 107 -0.60 14.18 7.94
N ASN A 108 -1.61 13.66 8.65
CA ASN A 108 -2.86 14.37 8.87
C ASN A 108 -2.65 15.34 10.05
N THR A 109 -2.66 16.64 9.76
CA THR A 109 -2.38 17.68 10.77
C THR A 109 -3.47 17.82 11.82
N SER A 110 -4.72 17.47 11.48
CA SER A 110 -5.85 17.58 12.41
C SER A 110 -5.84 16.45 13.44
N GLN A 111 -5.47 15.25 13.00
CA GLN A 111 -5.43 14.04 13.83
C GLN A 111 -4.06 13.79 14.49
N GLN A 112 -3.01 14.51 14.06
CA GLN A 112 -1.62 14.27 14.45
C GLN A 112 -1.16 12.82 14.21
N LYS A 113 -1.67 12.21 13.14
CA LYS A 113 -1.31 10.85 12.72
C LYS A 113 -0.50 10.90 11.43
N GLU A 114 0.37 9.91 11.24
CA GLU A 114 1.18 9.78 10.03
C GLU A 114 1.06 8.39 9.40
N LEU A 115 1.20 8.34 8.08
CA LEU A 115 1.17 7.12 7.27
C LEU A 115 2.38 7.12 6.34
N THR A 116 3.18 6.06 6.38
CA THR A 116 4.30 5.87 5.45
C THR A 116 4.05 4.66 4.56
N TYR A 117 4.16 4.87 3.24
CA TYR A 117 3.88 3.85 2.23
C TYR A 117 4.75 4.04 1.00
N THR A 118 4.80 3.02 0.15
CA THR A 118 5.56 3.06 -1.11
C THR A 118 4.64 3.20 -2.32
N GLN A 119 5.20 3.62 -3.46
CA GLN A 119 4.48 3.56 -4.74
C GLN A 119 4.01 2.13 -5.07
N LEU A 120 4.75 1.12 -4.65
CA LEU A 120 4.37 -0.27 -4.86
C LEU A 120 3.14 -0.66 -4.02
N ASN A 121 3.00 -0.13 -2.79
CA ASN A 121 1.79 -0.35 -1.98
C ASN A 121 0.53 0.14 -2.70
N VAL A 122 0.59 1.31 -3.35
CA VAL A 122 -0.55 1.86 -4.10
C VAL A 122 -1.03 0.90 -5.20
N HIS A 123 -0.11 0.30 -5.94
CA HIS A 123 -0.45 -0.71 -6.94
C HIS A 123 -0.99 -2.00 -6.30
N MET A 124 -0.34 -2.52 -5.26
CA MET A 124 -0.77 -3.75 -4.60
C MET A 124 -2.17 -3.61 -3.99
N ILE A 125 -2.50 -2.45 -3.44
CA ILE A 125 -3.85 -2.15 -2.94
C ILE A 125 -4.83 -2.09 -4.10
N ARG A 126 -4.54 -1.30 -5.14
CA ARG A 126 -5.48 -1.11 -6.26
C ARG A 126 -5.81 -2.41 -7.00
N ASP A 127 -4.77 -3.10 -7.45
CA ASP A 127 -4.94 -4.20 -8.40
C ASP A 127 -5.16 -5.53 -7.69
N HIS A 128 -4.73 -5.66 -6.43
CA HIS A 128 -4.73 -6.93 -5.70
C HIS A 128 -5.43 -6.87 -4.33
N GLY A 129 -5.80 -5.70 -3.82
CA GLY A 129 -6.37 -5.56 -2.47
C GLY A 129 -5.41 -5.95 -1.35
N PHE A 130 -4.09 -5.91 -1.60
CA PHE A 130 -3.08 -6.39 -0.66
C PHE A 130 -2.37 -5.24 0.06
N PHE A 131 -2.53 -5.20 1.37
CA PHE A 131 -1.99 -4.16 2.25
C PHE A 131 -0.68 -4.57 2.95
N GLU A 132 0.00 -5.61 2.46
CA GLU A 132 1.12 -6.32 3.10
C GLU A 132 0.72 -7.18 4.31
N GLY A 133 1.61 -8.07 4.76
CA GLY A 133 1.36 -8.91 5.93
C GLY A 133 1.67 -8.19 7.24
N LYS A 134 1.04 -8.63 8.34
CA LYS A 134 1.30 -8.07 9.67
C LYS A 134 2.78 -8.12 10.05
N GLY A 135 3.30 -6.99 10.52
CA GLY A 135 4.70 -6.81 10.90
C GLY A 135 5.65 -6.60 9.72
N SER A 136 5.16 -6.43 8.50
CA SER A 136 5.99 -5.90 7.41
C SER A 136 6.24 -4.41 7.62
N LEU A 137 7.32 -3.90 7.02
CA LEU A 137 7.75 -2.51 7.19
C LEU A 137 6.72 -1.50 6.68
N TYR A 138 5.98 -1.85 5.62
CA TYR A 138 4.99 -0.98 4.97
C TYR A 138 3.58 -1.58 5.03
N ARG A 139 3.27 -2.38 6.06
CA ARG A 139 1.90 -2.81 6.35
C ARG A 139 1.03 -1.58 6.57
N LEU A 140 -0.07 -1.53 5.84
CA LEU A 140 -1.07 -0.46 5.95
C LEU A 140 -2.33 -1.07 6.57
N GLU A 141 -2.61 -0.78 7.83
CA GLU A 141 -3.84 -1.30 8.45
C GLU A 141 -5.07 -0.59 7.84
N PRO A 142 -6.04 -1.33 7.26
CA PRO A 142 -7.12 -0.71 6.47
C PRO A 142 -7.93 0.33 7.25
N GLU A 143 -8.24 0.08 8.52
CA GLU A 143 -8.99 1.03 9.37
C GLU A 143 -8.21 2.32 9.60
N GLU A 144 -6.91 2.21 9.93
CA GLU A 144 -6.04 3.36 10.18
C GLU A 144 -5.85 4.19 8.92
N VAL A 145 -5.72 3.54 7.76
CA VAL A 145 -5.61 4.23 6.47
C VAL A 145 -6.89 4.98 6.13
N VAL A 146 -8.06 4.36 6.29
CA VAL A 146 -9.34 5.03 6.04
C VAL A 146 -9.55 6.23 6.97
N GLU A 147 -9.26 6.05 8.26
CA GLU A 147 -9.39 7.11 9.26
C GLU A 147 -8.45 8.29 8.99
N LEU A 148 -7.16 7.99 8.75
CA LEU A 148 -6.13 9.01 8.53
C LEU A 148 -6.40 9.79 7.24
N LEU A 149 -6.77 9.11 6.17
CA LEU A 149 -7.06 9.72 4.87
C LEU A 149 -8.44 10.39 4.81
N GLU A 150 -9.20 10.35 5.91
CA GLU A 150 -10.55 10.93 6.04
C GLU A 150 -11.52 10.43 4.96
N LEU A 151 -11.42 9.15 4.61
CA LEU A 151 -12.26 8.52 3.60
C LEU A 151 -13.62 8.13 4.20
N GLY A 152 -14.68 8.38 3.43
CA GLY A 152 -16.04 7.99 3.79
C GLY A 152 -16.66 7.03 2.77
N PRO A 153 -17.82 6.44 3.09
CA PRO A 153 -18.51 5.53 2.19
C PRO A 153 -18.74 6.16 0.82
N GLU A 154 -18.57 5.38 -0.26
CA GLU A 154 -18.91 5.88 -1.60
C GLU A 154 -20.37 6.35 -1.60
N LYS A 155 -20.58 7.64 -1.89
CA LYS A 155 -21.91 8.16 -2.18
C LYS A 155 -22.33 7.53 -3.51
N GLN A 156 -23.11 6.45 -3.45
CA GLN A 156 -23.79 5.91 -4.61
C GLN A 156 -24.64 7.05 -5.21
N GLN A 157 -24.21 7.59 -6.35
CA GLN A 157 -25.02 8.47 -7.19
C GLN A 157 -25.97 7.63 -8.03
#